data_AF-A0A0P9UPH2-F1
#
_entry.id   AF-A0A0P9UPH2-F1
#
_cell.length_a   1.000
_cell.length_b   1.000
_cell.length_c   1.000
_cell.angle_alpha   90.00
_cell.angle_beta   90.00
_cell.angle_gamma   90.00
#
_symmetry.space_group_name_H-M   'P 1'
#
loop_
_entity.id
_entity.type
_entity.pdbx_description
1 polymer ?
#
loop_
_entity_poly.entity_id
_entity_poly.type
_entity_poly.pdbx_seq_one_letter_code
_entity_poly.pdbx_strand_id
1 'polypeptide(L)'
;VKLIEKGTKAFGWYKTGTLNQGQAHMAVLFSELRTRDFKKVSLIDTQATGQLGESGISGWVDEHFWDRFKGALMLALVQTSGDVVSNNGLKKDQNTDYTANSREAIAEMSN
;
A
#
# COMPACT_ATOMS: atom_id res chain seq x y z
N VAL A 1 27.69 -6.50 42.38
CA VAL A 1 28.23 -7.41 41.34
C VAL A 1 27.61 -7.05 40.01
N LYS A 2 28.38 -7.02 38.92
CA LYS A 2 27.87 -6.74 37.56
C LYS A 2 27.64 -8.07 36.85
N LEU A 3 26.41 -8.32 36.38
CA LEU A 3 26.04 -9.60 35.75
C LEU A 3 26.27 -9.59 34.23
N ILE A 4 26.02 -8.44 33.59
CA ILE A 4 26.18 -8.26 32.15
C ILE A 4 27.21 -7.15 31.93
N GLU A 5 28.32 -7.53 31.29
CA GLU A 5 29.43 -6.62 31.01
C GLU A 5 29.24 -5.86 29.70
N LYS A 6 29.86 -4.67 29.60
CA LYS A 6 29.89 -3.90 28.35
C LYS A 6 30.58 -4.73 27.27
N GLY A 7 29.98 -4.83 26.10
CA GLY A 7 30.49 -5.64 24.98
C GLY A 7 29.95 -7.07 24.94
N THR A 8 29.05 -7.45 25.86
CA THR A 8 28.21 -8.64 25.70
C THR A 8 27.38 -8.51 24.42
N LYS A 9 27.39 -9.55 23.59
CA LYS A 9 26.63 -9.58 22.33
C LYS A 9 25.28 -10.26 22.57
N ALA A 10 24.20 -9.67 22.06
CA ALA A 10 22.88 -10.27 22.07
C ALA A 10 22.57 -10.89 20.71
N PHE A 11 21.99 -12.08 20.73
CA PHE A 11 21.52 -12.79 19.56
C PHE A 11 20.02 -13.00 19.66
N GLY A 12 19.35 -12.82 18.54
CA GLY A 12 17.90 -12.91 18.46
C GLY A 12 17.47 -13.21 17.04
N TRP A 13 16.16 -13.37 16.90
CA TRP A 13 15.51 -13.68 15.63
C TRP A 13 14.26 -12.82 15.50
N TYR A 14 13.87 -12.59 14.25
CA TYR A 14 12.64 -11.90 13.89
C TYR A 14 11.90 -12.75 12.87
N LYS A 15 10.59 -12.58 12.81
CA LYS A 15 9.75 -13.29 11.84
C LYS A 15 9.49 -12.37 10.65
N THR A 16 9.82 -12.83 9.45
CA THR A 16 9.50 -12.10 8.21
C THR A 16 8.00 -12.16 7.93
N GLY A 17 7.45 -11.12 7.32
CA GLY A 17 6.05 -11.07 6.92
C GLY A 17 5.04 -10.81 8.04
N THR A 18 5.51 -10.47 9.25
CA THR A 18 4.62 -10.02 10.35
C THR A 18 4.36 -8.53 10.31
N LEU A 19 5.15 -7.76 9.55
CA LEU A 19 4.99 -6.32 9.43
C LEU A 19 3.86 -6.02 8.43
N ASN A 20 2.72 -5.58 8.97
CA ASN A 20 1.55 -5.22 8.18
C ASN A 20 1.55 -3.74 7.81
N GLN A 21 0.74 -3.37 6.82
CA GLN A 21 0.52 -1.96 6.47
C GLN A 21 0.07 -1.16 7.70
N GLY A 22 0.67 0.02 7.89
CA GLY A 22 0.40 0.88 9.05
C GLY A 22 1.17 0.51 10.31
N GLN A 23 2.03 -0.52 10.28
CA GLN A 23 2.96 -0.82 11.37
C GLN A 23 4.34 -0.21 11.09
N ALA A 24 4.86 0.54 12.05
CA ALA A 24 6.18 1.18 11.97
C ALA A 24 7.24 0.50 12.88
N HIS A 25 6.88 -0.61 13.52
CA HIS A 25 7.73 -1.30 14.50
C HIS A 25 7.80 -2.80 14.20
N MET A 26 9.00 -3.37 14.29
CA MET A 26 9.23 -4.80 14.11
C MET A 26 9.51 -5.48 15.45
N ALA A 27 8.78 -6.56 15.74
CA ALA A 27 9.05 -7.39 16.89
C ALA A 27 10.30 -8.25 16.65
N VAL A 28 11.24 -8.21 17.59
CA VAL A 28 12.45 -9.04 17.61
C VAL A 28 12.53 -9.73 18.96
N LEU A 29 12.88 -11.01 18.96
CA LEU A 29 13.04 -11.82 20.17
C LEU A 29 14.51 -12.16 20.37
N PHE A 30 15.02 -11.90 21.56
CA PHE A 30 16.37 -12.26 21.96
C PHE A 30 16.38 -13.64 22.62
N SER A 31 17.31 -14.50 22.22
CA SER A 31 17.42 -15.89 22.68
C SER A 31 18.72 -16.18 23.44
N GLU A 32 19.81 -15.47 23.13
CA GLU A 32 21.12 -15.72 23.76
C GLU A 32 21.87 -14.41 23.99
N LEU A 33 22.47 -14.27 25.18
CA LEU A 33 23.54 -13.31 25.43
C LEU A 33 24.88 -14.05 25.51
N ARG A 34 25.90 -13.51 24.85
CA ARG A 34 27.27 -14.01 24.89
C ARG A 34 28.20 -12.97 25.49
N THR A 35 28.71 -13.25 26.68
CA THR A 35 29.66 -12.37 27.37
C THR A 35 31.05 -12.46 26.73
N ARG A 36 31.93 -11.52 27.08
CA ARG A 36 33.32 -11.51 26.60
C ARG A 36 34.11 -12.74 27.05
N ASP A 37 33.76 -13.30 28.21
CA ASP A 37 34.32 -14.54 28.75
C ASP A 37 33.66 -15.81 28.17
N PHE A 38 32.97 -15.68 27.03
CA PHE A 38 32.29 -16.77 26.32
C PHE A 38 31.18 -17.48 27.13
N LYS A 39 30.69 -16.88 28.21
CA LYS A 39 29.52 -17.41 28.93
C LYS A 39 28.27 -17.17 28.10
N LYS A 40 27.46 -18.21 27.97
CA LYS A 40 26.16 -18.16 27.29
C LYS A 40 25.06 -18.05 28.33
N VAL A 41 24.19 -17.04 28.18
CA VAL A 41 22.99 -16.87 28.99
C VAL A 41 21.80 -17.04 28.06
N SER A 42 20.99 -18.07 28.32
CA SER A 42 19.75 -18.28 27.59
C SER A 42 18.71 -17.26 28.05
N LEU A 43 18.07 -16.60 27.09
CA LEU A 43 16.96 -15.71 27.33
C LEU A 43 15.67 -16.43 26.92
N ILE A 44 14.63 -16.27 27.75
CA ILE A 44 13.28 -16.75 27.47
C ILE A 44 12.35 -15.54 27.41
N ASP A 45 11.44 -15.53 26.44
CA ASP A 45 10.40 -14.50 26.26
C ASP A 45 10.91 -13.05 26.30
N THR A 46 12.15 -12.82 25.87
CA THR A 46 12.78 -11.50 25.91
C THR A 46 12.55 -10.77 24.59
N GLN A 47 11.71 -9.74 24.63
CA GLN A 47 11.38 -8.91 23.47
C GLN A 47 12.32 -7.71 23.35
N ALA A 48 12.59 -7.30 22.12
CA ALA A 48 13.26 -6.04 21.84
C ALA A 48 12.32 -4.87 22.07
N THR A 49 12.86 -3.81 22.65
CA THR A 49 12.19 -2.53 22.84
C THR A 49 13.03 -1.43 22.23
N GLY A 50 12.38 -0.33 21.86
CA GLY A 50 13.09 0.88 21.48
C GLY A 50 13.65 1.63 22.69
N GLN A 51 14.16 2.83 22.44
CA GLN A 51 14.99 3.55 23.42
C GLN A 51 14.20 4.03 24.64
N LEU A 52 12.89 4.23 24.49
CA LEU A 52 12.00 4.67 25.55
C LEU A 52 11.17 3.53 26.14
N GLY A 53 11.48 2.27 25.78
CA GLY A 53 10.75 1.09 26.22
C GLY A 53 9.50 0.79 25.38
N GLU A 54 9.33 1.46 24.23
CA GLU A 54 8.30 1.12 23.27
C GLU A 54 8.48 -0.31 22.74
N SER A 55 7.37 -1.00 22.46
CA SER A 55 7.43 -2.38 21.98
C SER A 55 7.97 -2.46 20.56
N GLY A 56 8.93 -3.37 20.35
CA GLY A 56 9.57 -3.58 19.07
C GLY A 56 10.63 -2.53 18.74
N ILE A 57 11.26 -2.72 17.59
CA ILE A 57 12.31 -1.84 17.07
C ILE A 57 11.71 -0.98 15.96
N SER A 58 11.84 0.33 16.08
CA SER A 58 11.52 1.28 15.01
C SER A 58 12.66 1.34 13.99
N GLY A 59 12.31 1.63 12.74
CA GLY A 59 13.28 1.75 11.66
C GLY A 59 12.69 2.42 10.43
N TRP A 60 13.50 2.52 9.38
CA TRP A 60 13.01 2.96 8.08
C TRP A 60 12.18 1.83 7.45
N VAL A 61 10.95 2.14 7.06
CA VAL A 61 10.01 1.19 6.46
C VAL A 61 9.70 1.66 5.04
N ASP A 62 9.91 0.78 4.07
CA ASP A 62 9.43 0.97 2.71
C ASP A 62 8.02 0.39 2.56
N GLU A 63 7.03 1.23 2.31
CA GLU A 63 5.65 0.81 2.09
C GLU A 63 5.42 0.17 0.72
N HIS A 64 6.40 0.26 -0.19
CA HIS A 64 6.32 -0.25 -1.56
C HIS A 64 5.11 0.29 -2.33
N PHE A 65 4.72 1.56 -2.08
CA PHE A 65 3.50 2.16 -2.64
C PHE A 65 3.45 2.05 -4.17
N TRP A 66 4.52 2.46 -4.86
CA TRP A 66 4.55 2.41 -6.32
C TRP A 66 4.47 0.98 -6.84
N ASP A 67 5.16 0.02 -6.20
CA ASP A 67 5.09 -1.37 -6.64
C ASP A 67 3.72 -2.01 -6.44
N ARG A 68 2.99 -1.59 -5.40
CA ARG A 68 1.64 -2.07 -5.10
C ARG A 68 0.56 -1.40 -5.96
N PHE A 69 0.68 -0.12 -6.25
CA PHE A 69 -0.42 0.67 -6.82
C PHE A 69 -0.21 1.16 -8.26
N LYS A 70 1.01 1.11 -8.83
CA LYS A 70 1.26 1.60 -10.20
C LYS A 70 0.40 0.90 -11.25
N GLY A 71 0.20 -0.42 -11.14
CA GLY A 71 -0.57 -1.19 -12.12
C GLY A 71 -2.05 -0.80 -12.12
N ALA A 72 -2.66 -0.69 -10.93
CA ALA A 72 -4.04 -0.26 -10.78
C ALA A 72 -4.24 1.18 -11.29
N LEU A 73 -3.28 2.07 -11.02
CA LEU A 73 -3.31 3.44 -11.52
C LEU A 73 -3.28 3.49 -13.06
N MET A 74 -2.43 2.68 -13.71
CA MET A 74 -2.38 2.63 -15.17
C MET A 74 -3.68 2.10 -15.78
N LEU A 75 -4.30 1.09 -15.17
CA LEU A 75 -5.61 0.59 -15.61
C LEU A 75 -6.70 1.67 -15.49
N ALA A 76 -6.70 2.43 -14.39
CA ALA A 76 -7.63 3.54 -14.20
C ALA A 76 -7.47 4.65 -15.25
N LEU A 77 -6.22 4.93 -15.66
CA LEU A 77 -5.93 5.89 -16.75
C LEU A 77 -6.45 5.40 -18.10
N VAL A 78 -6.28 4.11 -18.43
CA VAL A 78 -6.82 3.54 -19.68
C VAL A 78 -8.35 3.63 -19.71
N GLN A 79 -9.04 3.25 -18.63
CA GLN A 79 -10.50 3.36 -18.53
C GLN A 79 -10.96 4.80 -18.70
N THR A 80 -10.32 5.74 -18.00
CA THR A 80 -10.64 7.17 -18.11
C THR A 80 -10.47 7.69 -19.55
N SER A 81 -9.40 7.28 -20.23
CA SER A 81 -9.19 7.69 -21.63
C SER A 81 -10.23 7.09 -22.59
N GLY A 82 -10.63 5.84 -22.38
CA GLY A 82 -11.72 5.19 -23.13
C GLY A 82 -13.06 5.91 -22.94
N ASP A 83 -13.41 6.27 -21.70
CA ASP A 83 -14.64 6.98 -21.37
C ASP A 83 -14.67 8.40 -21.97
N VAL A 84 -13.55 9.12 -21.94
CA VAL A 84 -13.43 10.45 -22.56
C VAL A 84 -13.58 10.38 -24.08
N VAL A 85 -12.96 9.39 -24.74
CA VAL A 85 -13.09 9.19 -26.18
C VAL A 85 -14.51 8.75 -26.56
N SER A 86 -15.12 7.85 -25.79
CA SER A 86 -16.51 7.40 -26.00
C SER A 86 -17.51 8.55 -25.85
N ASN A 87 -17.37 9.37 -24.81
CA ASN A 87 -18.23 10.54 -24.59
C ASN A 87 -18.07 11.62 -25.67
N ASN A 88 -16.92 11.73 -26.33
CA ASN A 88 -16.73 12.61 -27.48
C ASN A 88 -17.23 11.98 -28.80
N GLY A 89 -17.19 10.66 -28.95
CA GLY A 89 -17.72 9.93 -30.11
C GLY A 89 -19.26 9.86 -30.15
N LEU A 90 -19.91 9.88 -28.98
CA LEU A 90 -21.38 9.95 -28.85
C LEU A 90 -21.94 11.38 -29.01
N LYS A 91 -21.09 12.41 -29.06
CA LYS A 91 -21.45 13.79 -29.39
C LYS A 91 -21.27 14.11 -30.87
N LYS A 92 -21.36 13.11 -31.75
CA LYS A 92 -21.44 13.32 -33.19
C LYS A 92 -22.90 13.57 -33.57
N ASP A 93 -23.26 14.84 -33.72
CA ASP A 93 -24.46 15.33 -34.39
C ASP A 93 -25.75 14.55 -34.13
N GLN A 94 -26.37 14.78 -32.96
CA GLN A 94 -27.83 14.77 -32.90
C GLN A 94 -28.37 16.17 -33.21
N ASN A 95 -28.10 16.65 -34.43
CA ASN A 95 -29.04 17.56 -35.08
C ASN A 95 -30.16 16.70 -35.67
N THR A 96 -30.91 16.04 -34.78
CA THR A 96 -32.14 15.36 -35.15
C THR A 96 -33.12 16.47 -35.48
N ASP A 97 -33.29 16.78 -36.76
CA ASP A 97 -34.30 17.73 -37.21
C ASP A 97 -35.68 17.12 -36.94
N TYR A 98 -36.20 17.34 -35.73
CA TYR A 98 -37.51 16.89 -35.30
C TYR A 98 -38.65 17.52 -36.12
N THR A 99 -38.36 18.50 -36.97
CA THR A 99 -39.33 19.14 -37.85
C THR A 99 -39.50 18.40 -39.18
N ALA A 100 -38.64 17.43 -39.52
CA ALA A 100 -38.76 16.65 -40.76
C ALA A 100 -40.13 15.95 -40.86
N ASN A 101 -40.52 15.19 -39.84
CA ASN A 101 -41.82 14.51 -39.78
C ASN A 101 -43.00 15.51 -39.80
N SER A 102 -42.82 16.68 -39.18
CA SER A 102 -43.86 17.72 -39.13
C SER A 102 -44.03 18.44 -40.47
N ARG A 103 -42.94 18.62 -41.23
CA ARG A 103 -42.95 19.28 -42.54
C ARG A 103 -43.59 18.40 -43.61
N GLU A 104 -43.37 17.10 -43.56
CA GLU A 104 -44.05 16.14 -44.42
C GLU A 104 -45.57 16.13 -44.15
N ALA A 105 -45.98 16.09 -42.87
CA ALA A 105 -47.40 16.15 -42.50
C ALA A 105 -48.09 17.47 -42.90
N ILE A 106 -47.38 18.61 -42.81
CA ILE A 106 -47.92 19.91 -43.23
C ILE A 106 -48.00 20.02 -44.76
N ALA A 107 -47.07 19.40 -45.49
CA ALA A 107 -47.10 19.37 -46.96
C ALA A 107 -48.25 18.49 -47.49
N GLU A 108 -48.56 17.36 -46.83
CA GLU A 108 -49.72 16.53 -47.18
C GLU A 108 -51.07 17.18 -46.85
N MET A 109 -51.14 18.05 -45.84
CA MET A 109 -52.38 18.80 -45.52
C MET A 109 -52.67 19.96 -46.48
N SER A 110 -51.74 20.30 -47.37
CA SER A 110 -51.82 21.46 -48.27
C SER A 110 -52.40 21.12 -49.66
N ASN A 111 -52.83 19.87 -49.91
CA ASN A 111 -53.34 19.41 -51.20
C ASN A 111 -54.78 18.91 -51.11
#